data_AF-A0A6N9BH59-F1
#
_entry.id   AF-A0A6N9BH59-F1
#
_cell.length_a   1.000
_cell.length_b   1.000
_cell.length_c   1.000
_cell.angle_alpha   90.00
_cell.angle_beta   90.00
_cell.angle_gamma   90.00
#
_symmetry.space_group_name_H-M   'P 1'
#
loop_
_entity.id
_entity.type
_entity.pdbx_description
1 polymer ?
#
loop_
_entity_poly.entity_id
_entity_poly.type
_entity_poly.pdbx_seq_one_letter_code
_entity_poly.pdbx_strand_id
1 'polypeptide(L)'
;MDCAREYERERSRKERAARLAEGTCTRCGKRPAAAGRSSCEPCLEKRRASDRARYTAGKAAGRLYGGADPAAKRRAARAKSKRNQKARTEAGLCIRCGKQPPVEGGTTCMPCRDKRQAAERRQYAERRAAGCCTRCGTPVHDGLSRCARCAVIEEATKCPERKNARSRELYAERRARALCTTCGAPSQGASRCAPCAEKSYHGSAHFRGMPVWDPQYTVIEIETGREVATFDSEADVALCLAFEKLDRDQVEVVVDASALSSIAAWE
;
A
#
# COMPACT_ATOMS: atom_id res chain seq x y z
N MET A 1 -31.18 18.90 34.67
CA MET A 1 -31.40 17.88 33.62
C MET A 1 -32.86 17.97 33.20
N ASP A 2 -33.14 18.11 31.90
CA ASP A 2 -34.48 18.43 31.38
C ASP A 2 -35.42 17.21 31.39
N CYS A 3 -35.83 16.77 32.58
CA CYS A 3 -36.76 15.65 32.80
C CYS A 3 -38.06 15.82 31.98
N ALA A 4 -38.61 17.03 31.92
CA ALA A 4 -39.81 17.35 31.12
C ALA A 4 -39.60 17.10 29.61
N ARG A 5 -38.42 17.45 29.07
CA ARG A 5 -38.10 17.26 27.65
C ARG A 5 -37.93 15.80 27.29
N GLU A 6 -37.41 14.99 28.20
CA GLU A 6 -37.29 13.54 28.00
C GLU A 6 -38.66 12.87 28.03
N TYR A 7 -39.51 13.25 28.99
CA TYR A 7 -40.90 12.79 29.06
C TYR A 7 -41.69 13.10 27.78
N GLU A 8 -41.64 14.33 27.27
CA GLU A 8 -42.32 14.71 26.02
C GLU A 8 -41.82 13.91 24.81
N ARG A 9 -40.50 13.65 24.74
CA ARG A 9 -39.92 12.82 23.69
C ARG A 9 -40.40 11.38 23.78
N GLU A 10 -40.48 10.82 24.98
CA GLU A 10 -40.95 9.46 25.21
C GLU A 10 -42.44 9.33 24.86
N ARG A 11 -43.27 10.26 25.33
CA ARG A 11 -44.69 10.35 24.97
C ARG A 11 -44.87 10.42 23.45
N SER A 12 -44.14 11.30 22.78
CA SER A 12 -44.19 11.44 21.31
C SER A 12 -43.78 10.15 20.58
N ARG A 13 -42.80 9.40 21.11
CA ARG A 13 -42.40 8.09 20.55
C ARG A 13 -43.52 7.06 20.72
N LYS A 14 -44.15 7.00 21.90
CA LYS A 14 -45.27 6.09 22.19
C LYS A 14 -46.47 6.37 21.27
N GLU A 15 -46.88 7.63 21.15
CA GLU A 15 -47.99 8.03 20.26
C GLU A 15 -47.69 7.71 18.79
N ARG A 16 -46.44 7.95 18.34
CA ARG A 16 -46.03 7.60 16.98
C ARG A 16 -46.05 6.09 16.74
N ALA A 17 -45.60 5.30 17.72
CA ALA A 17 -45.62 3.84 17.64
C ALA A 17 -47.06 3.31 17.60
N ALA A 18 -47.96 3.84 18.44
CA ALA A 18 -49.37 3.49 18.44
C ALA A 18 -50.03 3.78 17.07
N ARG A 19 -49.79 4.96 16.49
CA ARG A 19 -50.31 5.29 15.14
C ARG A 19 -49.76 4.37 14.06
N LEU A 20 -48.48 3.98 14.14
CA LEU A 20 -47.90 3.03 13.19
C LEU A 20 -48.54 1.64 13.29
N ALA A 21 -48.79 1.17 14.52
CA ALA A 21 -49.44 -0.11 14.78
C ALA A 21 -50.89 -0.14 14.29
N GLU A 22 -51.62 0.96 14.45
CA GLU A 22 -52.98 1.13 13.92
C GLU A 22 -53.03 1.34 12.40
N GLY A 23 -51.89 1.55 11.74
CA GLY A 23 -51.84 1.89 10.32
C GLY A 23 -52.30 3.32 10.02
N THR A 24 -52.37 4.19 11.02
CA THR A 24 -52.76 5.60 10.89
C THR A 24 -51.55 6.48 10.54
N CYS A 25 -51.79 7.54 9.76
CA CYS A 25 -50.77 8.52 9.40
C CYS A 25 -50.08 9.12 10.64
N THR A 26 -48.77 8.94 10.77
CA THR A 26 -48.02 9.44 11.93
C THR A 26 -48.01 10.97 12.05
N ARG A 27 -48.27 11.68 10.94
CA ARG A 27 -48.21 13.15 10.88
C ARG A 27 -49.52 13.81 11.31
N CYS A 28 -50.65 13.38 10.76
CA CYS A 28 -51.94 13.99 11.07
C CYS A 28 -52.78 13.18 12.07
N GLY A 29 -52.54 11.87 12.23
CA GLY A 29 -53.33 11.00 13.10
C GLY A 29 -54.79 10.78 12.65
N LYS A 30 -55.18 11.24 11.46
CA LYS A 30 -56.60 11.28 11.02
C LYS A 30 -56.97 10.33 9.89
N ARG A 31 -56.00 9.89 9.10
CA ARG A 31 -56.23 9.08 7.88
C ARG A 31 -55.30 7.88 7.90
N PRO A 32 -55.67 6.75 7.27
CA PRO A 32 -54.76 5.63 7.12
C PRO A 32 -53.50 6.05 6.37
N ALA A 33 -52.38 5.45 6.73
CA ALA A 33 -51.13 5.65 6.03
C ALA A 33 -51.22 5.06 4.60
N ALA A 34 -50.51 5.67 3.65
CA ALA A 34 -50.42 5.11 2.30
C ALA A 34 -49.68 3.76 2.34
N ALA A 35 -49.97 2.86 1.39
CA ALA A 35 -49.38 1.52 1.35
C ALA A 35 -47.84 1.57 1.41
N GLY A 36 -47.26 0.85 2.38
CA GLY A 36 -45.80 0.81 2.61
C GLY A 36 -45.18 2.11 3.13
N ARG A 37 -45.99 3.08 3.59
CA ARG A 37 -45.54 4.37 4.12
C ARG A 37 -46.07 4.59 5.52
N SER A 38 -45.48 5.56 6.24
CA SER A 38 -45.92 5.97 7.59
C SER A 38 -46.84 7.20 7.58
N SER A 39 -47.13 7.78 6.43
CA SER A 39 -47.94 8.98 6.29
C SER A 39 -48.99 8.80 5.21
N CYS A 40 -50.14 9.45 5.34
CA CYS A 40 -51.19 9.46 4.32
C CYS A 40 -50.77 10.30 3.11
N GLU A 41 -51.35 10.00 1.94
CA GLU A 41 -51.03 10.68 0.67
C GLU A 41 -51.17 12.21 0.74
N PRO A 42 -52.20 12.81 1.36
CA PRO A 42 -52.29 14.27 1.50
C PRO A 42 -51.12 14.88 2.30
N CYS A 43 -50.68 14.19 3.37
CA CYS A 43 -49.53 14.65 4.15
C CYS A 43 -48.21 14.52 3.40
N LEU A 44 -48.08 13.48 2.55
CA LEU A 44 -46.95 13.29 1.66
C LEU A 44 -46.93 14.39 0.60
N GLU A 45 -48.06 14.70 -0.04
CA GLU A 45 -48.12 15.75 -1.06
C GLU A 45 -47.82 17.13 -0.48
N LYS A 46 -48.36 17.45 0.71
CA LYS A 46 -48.01 18.68 1.43
C LYS A 46 -46.51 18.76 1.72
N ARG A 47 -45.87 17.63 2.05
CA ARG A 47 -44.41 17.57 2.25
C ARG A 47 -43.65 17.78 0.94
N ARG A 48 -44.04 17.09 -0.14
CA ARG A 48 -43.42 17.25 -1.47
C ARG A 48 -43.55 18.70 -1.95
N ALA A 49 -44.72 19.32 -1.80
CA ALA A 49 -44.94 20.73 -2.13
C ALA A 49 -44.02 21.66 -1.32
N SER A 50 -43.91 21.45 -0.01
CA SER A 50 -42.99 22.21 0.84
C SER A 50 -41.51 22.00 0.45
N ASP A 51 -41.11 20.77 0.13
CA ASP A 51 -39.76 20.45 -0.32
C ASP A 51 -39.45 21.10 -1.68
N ARG A 52 -40.41 21.10 -2.62
CA ARG A 52 -40.31 21.82 -3.92
C ARG A 52 -40.21 23.33 -3.72
N ALA A 53 -41.03 23.91 -2.83
CA ALA A 53 -40.99 25.34 -2.51
C ALA A 53 -39.64 25.74 -1.88
N ARG A 54 -39.13 24.94 -0.94
CA ARG A 54 -37.80 25.17 -0.34
C ARG A 54 -36.68 25.05 -1.39
N TYR A 55 -36.78 24.08 -2.30
CA TYR A 55 -35.80 23.90 -3.36
C TYR A 55 -35.79 25.06 -4.35
N THR A 56 -36.97 25.48 -4.82
CA THR A 56 -37.13 26.63 -5.74
C THR A 56 -36.65 27.93 -5.10
N ALA A 57 -37.03 28.22 -3.86
CA ALA A 57 -36.54 29.36 -3.10
C ALA A 57 -35.01 29.31 -2.91
N GLY A 58 -34.46 28.13 -2.60
CA GLY A 58 -33.02 27.93 -2.51
C GLY A 58 -32.30 28.22 -3.82
N LYS A 59 -32.82 27.68 -4.95
CA LYS A 59 -32.28 27.91 -6.29
C LYS A 59 -32.34 29.39 -6.68
N ALA A 60 -33.46 30.07 -6.42
CA ALA A 60 -33.62 31.51 -6.66
C ALA A 60 -32.63 32.35 -5.83
N ALA A 61 -32.35 31.94 -4.60
CA ALA A 61 -31.34 32.55 -3.73
C ALA A 61 -29.89 32.09 -4.03
N GLY A 62 -29.63 31.41 -5.14
CA GLY A 62 -28.29 30.92 -5.51
C GLY A 62 -27.74 29.81 -4.60
N ARG A 63 -28.56 29.21 -3.73
CA ARG A 63 -28.15 28.10 -2.87
C ARG A 63 -28.05 26.81 -3.67
N LEU A 64 -26.97 26.06 -3.45
CA LEU A 64 -26.74 24.76 -4.08
C LEU A 64 -27.73 23.69 -3.55
N TYR A 65 -28.03 22.66 -4.37
CA TYR A 65 -28.98 21.59 -4.01
C TYR A 65 -28.64 20.97 -2.65
N GLY A 66 -29.59 21.04 -1.70
CA GLY A 66 -29.40 20.56 -0.33
C GLY A 66 -28.80 21.56 0.65
N GLY A 67 -28.62 22.83 0.25
CA GLY A 67 -28.25 23.95 1.12
C GLY A 67 -26.81 23.94 1.65
N ALA A 68 -26.01 22.94 1.31
CA ALA A 68 -24.60 22.85 1.67
C ALA A 68 -23.72 22.99 0.44
N ASP A 69 -22.61 23.71 0.57
CA ASP A 69 -21.55 23.75 -0.42
C ASP A 69 -21.08 22.30 -0.75
N PRO A 70 -21.15 21.83 -2.02
CA PRO A 70 -20.65 20.54 -2.44
C PRO A 70 -19.19 20.30 -2.07
N ALA A 71 -18.36 21.36 -2.09
CA ALA A 71 -16.97 21.24 -1.63
C ALA A 71 -16.91 21.01 -0.12
N ALA A 72 -17.67 21.73 0.69
CA ALA A 72 -17.82 21.47 2.12
C ALA A 72 -18.31 20.03 2.41
N LYS A 73 -19.32 19.55 1.67
CA LYS A 73 -19.81 18.16 1.79
C LYS A 73 -18.72 17.14 1.44
N ARG A 74 -17.94 17.37 0.37
CA ARG A 74 -16.79 16.52 0.01
C ARG A 74 -15.71 16.54 1.08
N ARG A 75 -15.38 17.72 1.65
CA ARG A 75 -14.42 17.87 2.76
C ARG A 75 -14.89 17.09 3.99
N ALA A 76 -16.15 17.24 4.39
CA ALA A 76 -16.73 16.53 5.52
C ALA A 76 -16.74 15.00 5.31
N ALA A 77 -17.08 14.53 4.12
CA ALA A 77 -17.04 13.11 3.78
C ALA A 77 -15.61 12.53 3.85
N ARG A 78 -14.61 13.25 3.31
CA ARG A 78 -13.20 12.87 3.43
C ARG A 78 -12.74 12.82 4.88
N ALA A 79 -13.10 13.82 5.69
CA ALA A 79 -12.77 13.86 7.11
C ALA A 79 -13.38 12.67 7.87
N LYS A 80 -14.65 12.34 7.60
CA LYS A 80 -15.31 11.15 8.17
C LYS A 80 -14.60 9.85 7.74
N SER A 81 -14.24 9.73 6.46
CA SER A 81 -13.51 8.57 5.95
C SER A 81 -12.16 8.39 6.64
N LYS A 82 -11.40 9.49 6.83
CA LYS A 82 -10.12 9.47 7.55
C LYS A 82 -10.29 9.02 9.01
N ARG A 83 -11.30 9.55 9.73
CA ARG A 83 -11.61 9.12 11.10
C ARG A 83 -11.93 7.63 11.18
N ASN A 84 -12.77 7.14 10.27
CA ASN A 84 -13.11 5.71 10.23
C ASN A 84 -11.90 4.83 9.90
N GLN A 85 -11.03 5.28 9.00
CA GLN A 85 -9.79 4.56 8.68
C GLN A 85 -8.89 4.48 9.90
N LYS A 86 -8.66 5.61 10.59
CA LYS A 86 -7.86 5.67 11.82
C LYS A 86 -8.43 4.74 12.90
N ALA A 87 -9.72 4.85 13.20
CA ALA A 87 -10.37 4.00 14.20
C ALA A 87 -10.29 2.50 13.86
N ARG A 88 -10.35 2.12 12.58
CA ARG A 88 -10.20 0.71 12.15
C ARG A 88 -8.76 0.24 12.30
N THR A 89 -7.79 1.05 11.93
CA THR A 89 -6.37 0.72 12.11
C THR A 89 -6.03 0.56 13.59
N GLU A 90 -6.50 1.45 14.46
CA GLU A 90 -6.30 1.37 15.92
C GLU A 90 -6.98 0.14 16.53
N ALA A 91 -8.14 -0.27 16.01
CA ALA A 91 -8.82 -1.49 16.43
C ALA A 91 -8.25 -2.78 15.80
N GLY A 92 -7.17 -2.71 15.02
CA GLY A 92 -6.62 -3.87 14.33
C GLY A 92 -7.54 -4.48 13.27
N LEU A 93 -8.46 -3.69 12.71
CA LEU A 93 -9.47 -4.13 11.74
C LEU A 93 -9.11 -3.70 10.30
N CYS A 94 -9.57 -4.48 9.32
CA CYS A 94 -9.46 -4.15 7.90
C CYS A 94 -10.02 -2.75 7.59
N ILE A 95 -9.20 -1.90 6.95
CA ILE A 95 -9.60 -0.52 6.64
C ILE A 95 -10.81 -0.42 5.68
N ARG A 96 -11.08 -1.49 4.90
CA ARG A 96 -12.16 -1.53 3.90
C ARG A 96 -13.49 -1.97 4.51
N CYS A 97 -13.57 -3.18 5.06
CA CYS A 97 -14.81 -3.72 5.61
C CYS A 97 -15.02 -3.41 7.10
N GLY A 98 -13.94 -3.25 7.88
CA GLY A 98 -14.00 -3.08 9.33
C GLY A 98 -14.55 -4.30 10.08
N LYS A 99 -14.44 -5.53 9.52
CA LYS A 99 -15.03 -6.75 10.10
C LYS A 99 -14.02 -7.77 10.62
N GLN A 100 -12.87 -7.88 9.97
CA GLN A 100 -11.83 -8.88 10.25
C GLN A 100 -10.47 -8.20 10.28
N PRO A 101 -9.47 -8.76 10.98
CA PRO A 101 -8.11 -8.24 10.96
C PRO A 101 -7.50 -8.26 9.55
N PRO A 102 -6.54 -7.36 9.26
CA PRO A 102 -5.80 -7.39 8.00
C PRO A 102 -4.89 -8.61 7.92
N VAL A 103 -4.50 -8.99 6.69
CA VAL A 103 -3.41 -9.98 6.48
C VAL A 103 -2.10 -9.40 7.04
N GLU A 104 -1.20 -10.24 7.53
CA GLU A 104 0.12 -9.83 8.04
C GLU A 104 0.85 -8.89 7.07
N GLY A 105 1.36 -7.77 7.60
CA GLY A 105 2.00 -6.71 6.81
C GLY A 105 1.06 -5.87 5.94
N GLY A 106 -0.25 -6.12 5.97
CA GLY A 106 -1.26 -5.44 5.15
C GLY A 106 -2.21 -4.52 5.93
N THR A 107 -3.10 -3.85 5.20
CA THR A 107 -4.19 -3.02 5.77
C THR A 107 -5.59 -3.57 5.48
N THR A 108 -5.68 -4.61 4.66
CA THR A 108 -6.94 -5.23 4.24
C THR A 108 -6.99 -6.71 4.61
N CYS A 109 -8.17 -7.21 4.99
CA CYS A 109 -8.39 -8.64 5.21
C CYS A 109 -8.39 -9.43 3.89
N MET A 110 -8.15 -10.74 3.97
CA MET A 110 -8.10 -11.62 2.80
C MET A 110 -9.37 -11.53 1.93
N PRO A 111 -10.61 -11.61 2.46
CA PRO A 111 -11.80 -11.53 1.62
C PRO A 111 -11.96 -10.21 0.85
N CYS A 112 -11.49 -9.09 1.44
CA CYS A 112 -11.50 -7.79 0.75
C CYS A 112 -10.40 -7.69 -0.32
N ARG A 113 -9.28 -8.38 -0.12
CA ARG A 113 -8.19 -8.50 -1.10
C ARG A 113 -8.64 -9.36 -2.27
N ASP A 114 -9.23 -10.52 -2.03
CA ASP A 114 -9.70 -11.44 -3.07
C ASP A 114 -10.79 -10.80 -3.94
N LYS A 115 -11.78 -10.18 -3.31
CA LYS A 115 -12.83 -9.42 -4.03
C LYS A 115 -12.24 -8.32 -4.91
N ARG A 116 -11.18 -7.64 -4.45
CA ARG A 116 -10.49 -6.62 -5.24
C ARG A 116 -9.79 -7.25 -6.44
N GLN A 117 -9.01 -8.31 -6.21
CA GLN A 117 -8.26 -8.99 -7.26
C GLN A 117 -9.19 -9.60 -8.30
N ALA A 118 -10.30 -10.23 -7.89
CA ALA A 118 -11.30 -10.76 -8.81
C ALA A 118 -11.91 -9.65 -9.68
N ALA A 119 -12.25 -8.50 -9.10
CA ALA A 119 -12.75 -7.35 -9.85
C ALA A 119 -11.70 -6.77 -10.82
N GLU A 120 -10.43 -6.67 -10.39
CA GLU A 120 -9.32 -6.21 -11.25
C GLU A 120 -9.06 -7.18 -12.41
N ARG A 121 -9.06 -8.50 -12.16
CA ARG A 121 -8.93 -9.54 -13.21
C ARG A 121 -10.09 -9.49 -14.20
N ARG A 122 -11.32 -9.37 -13.70
CA ARG A 122 -12.51 -9.21 -14.55
C ARG A 122 -12.42 -7.97 -15.43
N GLN A 123 -12.11 -6.82 -14.85
CA GLN A 123 -11.96 -5.57 -15.60
C GLN A 123 -10.84 -5.65 -16.64
N TYR A 124 -9.73 -6.30 -16.30
CA TYR A 124 -8.62 -6.53 -17.23
C TYR A 124 -9.08 -7.41 -18.41
N ALA A 125 -9.77 -8.52 -18.14
CA ALA A 125 -10.29 -9.42 -19.16
C ALA A 125 -11.34 -8.74 -20.07
N GLU A 126 -12.29 -8.01 -19.49
CA GLU A 126 -13.31 -7.24 -20.23
C GLU A 126 -12.67 -6.19 -21.14
N ARG A 127 -11.67 -5.43 -20.64
CA ARG A 127 -10.95 -4.45 -21.45
C ARG A 127 -10.18 -5.12 -22.58
N ARG A 128 -9.50 -6.23 -22.32
CA ARG A 128 -8.74 -6.97 -23.33
C ARG A 128 -9.67 -7.53 -24.42
N ALA A 129 -10.80 -8.13 -24.03
CA ALA A 129 -11.80 -8.65 -24.96
C ALA A 129 -12.43 -7.55 -25.82
N ALA A 130 -12.62 -6.35 -25.26
CA ALA A 130 -13.11 -5.19 -25.98
C ALA A 130 -12.06 -4.49 -26.87
N GLY A 131 -10.81 -4.99 -26.93
CA GLY A 131 -9.72 -4.32 -27.65
C GLY A 131 -9.35 -2.97 -27.03
N CYS A 132 -9.55 -2.80 -25.73
CA CYS A 132 -9.35 -1.55 -25.00
C CYS A 132 -8.10 -1.59 -24.11
N CYS A 133 -7.47 -0.43 -23.96
CA CYS A 133 -6.25 -0.25 -23.18
C CYS A 133 -6.52 -0.57 -21.72
N THR A 134 -5.75 -1.51 -21.17
CA THR A 134 -5.89 -1.98 -19.78
C THR A 134 -5.66 -0.88 -18.75
N ARG A 135 -4.98 0.22 -19.11
CA ARG A 135 -4.72 1.39 -18.26
C ARG A 135 -5.80 2.47 -18.36
N CYS A 136 -6.01 3.04 -19.54
CA CYS A 136 -6.90 4.20 -19.73
C CYS A 136 -8.26 3.89 -20.38
N GLY A 137 -8.47 2.68 -20.91
CA GLY A 137 -9.72 2.27 -21.57
C GLY A 137 -9.87 2.70 -23.04
N THR A 138 -8.93 3.45 -23.61
CA THR A 138 -8.93 3.82 -25.05
C THR A 138 -8.71 2.59 -25.93
N PRO A 139 -9.36 2.47 -27.11
CA PRO A 139 -9.09 1.38 -28.05
C PRO A 139 -7.60 1.20 -28.34
N VAL A 140 -7.20 -0.04 -28.59
CA VAL A 140 -5.82 -0.44 -28.88
C VAL A 140 -5.77 -1.04 -30.27
N HIS A 141 -4.67 -0.78 -30.98
CA HIS A 141 -4.38 -1.37 -32.28
C HIS A 141 -3.47 -2.59 -32.08
N ASP A 142 -3.57 -3.57 -32.98
CA ASP A 142 -2.60 -4.67 -33.12
C ASP A 142 -2.49 -5.63 -31.93
N GLY A 143 -3.60 -5.85 -31.20
CA GLY A 143 -3.66 -6.83 -30.11
C GLY A 143 -2.82 -6.48 -28.87
N LEU A 144 -2.25 -5.27 -28.82
CA LEU A 144 -1.47 -4.81 -27.66
C LEU A 144 -2.37 -4.63 -26.43
N SER A 145 -1.78 -4.75 -25.24
CA SER A 145 -2.52 -4.59 -23.97
C SER A 145 -2.74 -3.12 -23.57
N ARG A 146 -2.08 -2.18 -24.27
CA ARG A 146 -2.08 -0.74 -23.96
C ARG A 146 -2.05 0.07 -25.25
N CYS A 147 -2.73 1.21 -25.25
CA CYS A 147 -2.68 2.16 -26.37
C CYS A 147 -1.29 2.82 -26.48
N ALA A 148 -0.94 3.33 -27.67
CA ALA A 148 0.34 3.94 -27.97
C ALA A 148 0.78 5.00 -26.94
N ARG A 149 -0.14 5.90 -26.56
CA ARG A 149 0.13 6.91 -25.51
C ARG A 149 0.51 6.28 -24.17
N CYS A 150 -0.23 5.25 -23.72
CA CYS A 150 0.06 4.59 -22.45
C CYS A 150 1.36 3.78 -22.50
N ALA A 151 1.69 3.21 -23.66
CA ALA A 151 2.95 2.52 -23.89
C ALA A 151 4.14 3.49 -23.80
N VAL A 152 4.08 4.65 -24.48
CA VAL A 152 5.12 5.69 -24.39
C VAL A 152 5.30 6.19 -22.95
N ILE A 153 4.21 6.44 -22.22
CA ILE A 153 4.31 6.85 -20.81
C ILE A 153 4.96 5.75 -19.97
N GLU A 154 4.59 4.49 -20.18
CA GLU A 154 5.20 3.37 -19.46
C GLU A 154 6.71 3.29 -19.76
N GLU A 155 7.11 3.38 -21.01
CA GLU A 155 8.51 3.34 -21.43
C GLU A 155 9.31 4.50 -20.82
N ALA A 156 8.76 5.71 -20.89
CA ALA A 156 9.36 6.89 -20.28
C ALA A 156 9.51 6.77 -18.76
N THR A 157 8.60 6.05 -18.08
CA THR A 157 8.72 5.76 -16.64
C THR A 157 9.67 4.61 -16.33
N LYS A 158 9.85 3.67 -17.28
CA LYS A 158 10.72 2.51 -17.12
C LYS A 158 12.19 2.82 -17.39
N CYS A 159 12.52 3.91 -18.08
CA CYS A 159 13.89 4.32 -18.40
C CYS A 159 14.80 4.25 -17.15
N PRO A 160 15.60 3.16 -17.01
CA PRO A 160 16.39 2.93 -15.81
C PRO A 160 17.46 4.01 -15.66
N GLU A 161 17.99 4.51 -16.78
CA GLU A 161 18.98 5.57 -16.83
C GLU A 161 18.47 6.86 -16.21
N ARG A 162 17.25 7.31 -16.54
CA ARG A 162 16.67 8.53 -15.95
C ARG A 162 16.42 8.35 -14.45
N LYS A 163 15.96 7.16 -14.03
CA LYS A 163 15.77 6.84 -12.61
C LYS A 163 17.11 6.82 -11.86
N ASN A 164 18.14 6.22 -12.45
CA ASN A 164 19.49 6.14 -11.90
C ASN A 164 20.16 7.51 -11.86
N ALA A 165 20.02 8.33 -12.90
CA ALA A 165 20.50 9.71 -12.96
C ALA A 165 19.88 10.55 -11.85
N ARG A 166 18.55 10.55 -11.72
CA ARG A 166 17.86 11.23 -10.61
C ARG A 166 18.27 10.70 -9.24
N SER A 167 18.51 9.40 -9.10
CA SER A 167 19.00 8.80 -7.86
C SER A 167 20.42 9.27 -7.52
N ARG A 168 21.30 9.41 -8.52
CA ARG A 168 22.66 9.94 -8.37
C ARG A 168 22.64 11.42 -7.98
N GLU A 169 21.80 12.23 -8.63
CA GLU A 169 21.60 13.65 -8.27
C GLU A 169 21.10 13.80 -6.83
N LEU A 170 20.04 13.08 -6.44
CA LEU A 170 19.52 13.10 -5.07
C LEU A 170 20.55 12.62 -4.05
N TYR A 171 21.37 11.62 -4.40
CA TYR A 171 22.46 11.18 -3.56
C TYR A 171 23.48 12.30 -3.36
N ALA A 172 23.93 12.94 -4.45
CA ALA A 172 24.89 14.04 -4.40
C ALA A 172 24.35 15.25 -3.61
N GLU A 173 23.10 15.66 -3.84
CA GLU A 173 22.45 16.75 -3.12
C GLU A 173 22.37 16.47 -1.61
N ARG A 174 21.97 15.24 -1.23
CA ARG A 174 21.91 14.84 0.19
C ARG A 174 23.29 14.82 0.82
N ARG A 175 24.30 14.30 0.12
CA ARG A 175 25.70 14.29 0.60
C ARG A 175 26.24 15.70 0.81
N ALA A 176 26.00 16.61 -0.14
CA ALA A 176 26.40 18.02 -0.03
C ALA A 176 25.78 18.73 1.17
N ARG A 177 24.57 18.32 1.58
CA ARG A 177 23.84 18.85 2.75
C ARG A 177 24.09 18.07 4.04
N ALA A 178 25.03 17.13 4.05
CA ALA A 178 25.28 16.21 5.18
C ALA A 178 24.01 15.50 5.67
N LEU A 179 23.14 15.09 4.74
CA LEU A 179 21.91 14.34 5.01
C LEU A 179 22.07 12.87 4.64
N CYS A 180 21.37 12.02 5.40
CA CYS A 180 21.25 10.59 5.19
C CYS A 180 20.62 10.31 3.82
N THR A 181 21.31 9.51 3.02
CA THR A 181 20.87 9.14 1.65
C THR A 181 19.61 8.27 1.63
N THR A 182 19.23 7.68 2.76
CA THR A 182 18.00 6.90 2.91
C THR A 182 16.83 7.76 3.39
N CYS A 183 16.90 8.30 4.61
CA CYS A 183 15.76 8.98 5.26
C CYS A 183 15.79 10.52 5.19
N GLY A 184 16.91 11.13 4.78
CA GLY A 184 17.07 12.58 4.73
C GLY A 184 17.36 13.28 6.07
N ALA A 185 17.52 12.56 7.18
CA ALA A 185 17.95 13.13 8.46
C ALA A 185 19.44 13.52 8.44
N PRO A 186 19.91 14.48 9.27
CA PRO A 186 21.33 14.80 9.38
C PRO A 186 22.19 13.56 9.67
N SER A 187 23.32 13.42 8.98
CA SER A 187 24.19 12.23 9.07
C SER A 187 25.62 12.51 9.51
N GLN A 188 25.93 13.75 9.94
CA GLN A 188 27.26 14.13 10.43
C GLN A 188 28.41 13.74 9.47
N GLY A 189 28.17 13.87 8.16
CA GLY A 189 29.16 13.51 7.13
C GLY A 189 29.18 12.04 6.71
N ALA A 190 28.46 11.14 7.40
CA ALA A 190 28.26 9.75 6.95
C ALA A 190 27.25 9.64 5.81
N SER A 191 27.30 8.58 4.99
CA SER A 191 26.37 8.38 3.87
C SER A 191 24.94 8.08 4.35
N ARG A 192 24.81 7.51 5.55
CA ARG A 192 23.55 7.21 6.24
C ARG A 192 23.66 7.65 7.69
N CYS A 193 22.54 8.04 8.31
CA CYS A 193 22.48 8.23 9.76
C CYS A 193 22.56 6.88 10.48
N ALA A 194 22.94 6.87 11.76
CA ALA A 194 23.12 5.65 12.55
C ALA A 194 21.93 4.67 12.47
N PRO A 195 20.65 5.09 12.63
CA PRO A 195 19.52 4.17 12.53
C PRO A 195 19.35 3.53 11.14
N CYS A 196 19.66 4.28 10.07
CA CYS A 196 19.58 3.75 8.71
C CYS A 196 20.78 2.85 8.37
N ALA A 197 21.95 3.12 8.95
CA ALA A 197 23.12 2.26 8.83
C ALA A 197 22.88 0.91 9.52
N GLU A 198 22.42 0.94 10.78
CA GLU A 198 22.05 -0.25 11.55
C GLU A 198 20.96 -1.07 10.86
N LYS A 199 19.88 -0.43 10.40
CA LYS A 199 18.83 -1.12 9.63
C LYS A 199 19.37 -1.76 8.36
N SER A 200 20.31 -1.10 7.66
CA SER A 200 20.93 -1.70 6.49
C SER A 200 21.84 -2.85 6.83
N TYR A 201 22.55 -2.78 7.95
CA TYR A 201 23.41 -3.86 8.45
C TYR A 201 22.56 -5.10 8.76
N HIS A 202 21.46 -4.94 9.51
CA HIS A 202 20.51 -6.03 9.76
C HIS A 202 19.80 -6.54 8.50
N GLY A 203 19.66 -5.70 7.47
CA GLY A 203 19.09 -6.11 6.19
C GLY A 203 20.06 -6.84 5.27
N SER A 204 21.37 -6.72 5.51
CA SER A 204 22.43 -7.30 4.69
C SER A 204 22.52 -8.81 4.85
N ALA A 205 23.11 -9.49 3.86
CA ALA A 205 23.31 -10.94 3.88
C ALA A 205 24.02 -11.40 5.18
N HIS A 206 24.97 -10.59 5.66
CA HIS A 206 25.72 -10.83 6.90
C HIS A 206 24.84 -11.08 8.13
N PHE A 207 23.66 -10.43 8.22
CA PHE A 207 22.78 -10.59 9.39
C PHE A 207 21.67 -11.63 9.17
N ARG A 208 21.35 -12.00 7.92
CA ARG A 208 20.30 -12.99 7.62
C ARG A 208 20.72 -14.44 7.87
N GLY A 209 21.79 -14.67 8.64
CA GLY A 209 22.32 -16.00 8.89
C GLY A 209 22.85 -16.67 7.62
N MET A 210 23.13 -15.91 6.55
CA MET A 210 24.08 -16.42 5.55
C MET A 210 25.44 -16.42 6.26
N PRO A 211 26.04 -17.59 6.52
CA PRO A 211 27.34 -17.62 7.13
C PRO A 211 28.25 -16.86 6.17
N VAL A 212 28.90 -15.82 6.68
CA VAL A 212 30.13 -15.35 6.05
C VAL A 212 31.09 -16.50 6.34
N TRP A 213 31.15 -17.46 5.42
CA TRP A 213 32.21 -18.46 5.46
C TRP A 213 33.47 -17.67 5.16
N ASP A 214 34.34 -17.54 6.15
CA ASP A 214 35.68 -17.05 5.89
C ASP A 214 36.29 -18.07 4.91
N PRO A 215 36.72 -17.63 3.71
CA PRO A 215 37.24 -18.54 2.71
C PRO A 215 38.45 -19.26 3.29
N GLN A 216 38.42 -20.59 3.29
CA GLN A 216 39.60 -21.39 3.62
C GLN A 216 40.40 -21.63 2.35
N TYR A 217 41.71 -21.42 2.43
CA TYR A 217 42.66 -21.60 1.36
C TYR A 217 43.52 -22.81 1.68
N THR A 218 43.47 -23.81 0.83
CA THR A 218 44.30 -25.01 0.94
C THR A 218 45.43 -24.92 -0.08
N VAL A 219 46.66 -25.05 0.38
CA VAL A 219 47.84 -25.11 -0.49
C VAL A 219 48.20 -26.57 -0.73
N ILE A 220 48.18 -27.00 -1.99
CA ILE A 220 48.49 -28.37 -2.41
C ILE A 220 49.71 -28.32 -3.33
N GLU A 221 50.75 -29.10 -3.04
CA GLU A 221 51.93 -29.20 -3.88
C GLU A 221 51.63 -30.04 -5.14
N ILE A 222 51.91 -29.52 -6.33
CA ILE A 222 51.47 -30.12 -7.62
C ILE A 222 52.19 -31.45 -7.89
N GLU A 223 53.50 -31.53 -7.61
CA GLU A 223 54.28 -32.73 -7.93
C GLU A 223 53.93 -33.93 -7.04
N THR A 224 53.67 -33.66 -5.75
CA THR A 224 53.46 -34.71 -4.74
C THR A 224 51.98 -34.95 -4.44
N GLY A 225 51.10 -34.00 -4.80
CA GLY A 225 49.70 -33.96 -4.38
C GLY A 225 49.54 -33.76 -2.87
N ARG A 226 50.60 -33.37 -2.15
CA ARG A 226 50.57 -33.24 -0.69
C ARG A 226 49.91 -31.92 -0.29
N GLU A 227 48.94 -32.02 0.60
CA GLU A 227 48.34 -30.86 1.26
C GLU A 227 49.35 -30.28 2.26
N VAL A 228 49.78 -29.04 2.02
CA VAL A 228 50.82 -28.37 2.82
C VAL A 228 50.20 -27.82 4.09
N ALA A 229 49.13 -27.02 3.96
CA ALA A 229 48.36 -26.45 5.07
C ALA A 229 47.08 -25.76 4.57
N THR A 230 46.17 -25.49 5.50
CA THR A 230 44.94 -24.71 5.32
C THR A 230 45.03 -23.36 6.03
N PHE A 231 44.55 -22.30 5.39
CA PHE A 231 44.69 -20.93 5.85
C PHE A 231 43.36 -20.16 5.77
N ASP A 232 43.16 -19.20 6.66
CA ASP A 232 41.94 -18.37 6.67
C ASP A 232 42.10 -17.06 5.86
N SER A 233 43.28 -16.81 5.29
CA SER A 233 43.56 -15.60 4.50
C SER A 233 44.61 -15.83 3.39
N GLU A 234 44.52 -15.06 2.31
CA GLU A 234 45.54 -15.07 1.23
C GLU A 234 46.92 -14.62 1.72
N ALA A 235 46.97 -13.78 2.76
CA ALA A 235 48.24 -13.30 3.32
C ALA A 235 49.01 -14.44 4.00
N ASP A 236 48.30 -15.34 4.68
CA ASP A 236 48.91 -16.49 5.33
C ASP A 236 49.38 -17.54 4.31
N VAL A 237 48.66 -17.70 3.20
CA VAL A 237 49.12 -18.50 2.04
C VAL A 237 50.45 -17.95 1.51
N ALA A 238 50.55 -16.64 1.28
CA ALA A 238 51.77 -16.03 0.77
C ALA A 238 52.96 -16.21 1.74
N LEU A 239 52.72 -16.12 3.05
CA LEU A 239 53.74 -16.39 4.06
C LEU A 239 54.18 -17.86 4.05
N CYS A 240 53.23 -18.81 3.93
CA CYS A 240 53.55 -20.23 3.85
C CYS A 240 54.46 -20.54 2.66
N LEU A 241 54.13 -20.04 1.46
CA LEU A 241 54.96 -20.24 0.27
C LEU A 241 56.39 -19.70 0.47
N ALA A 242 56.51 -18.53 1.10
CA ALA A 242 57.81 -17.94 1.41
C ALA A 242 58.63 -18.76 2.42
N PHE A 243 57.99 -19.32 3.46
CA PHE A 243 58.67 -20.13 4.49
C PHE A 243 59.09 -21.50 3.98
N GLU A 244 58.21 -22.18 3.24
CA GLU A 244 58.48 -23.51 2.66
C GLU A 244 59.36 -23.43 1.40
N LYS A 245 59.64 -22.21 0.91
CA LYS A 245 60.39 -21.94 -0.33
C LYS A 245 59.76 -22.60 -1.55
N LEU A 246 58.43 -22.61 -1.59
CA LEU A 246 57.65 -23.10 -2.72
C LEU A 246 57.40 -21.95 -3.70
N ASP A 247 57.67 -22.18 -4.98
CA ASP A 247 57.27 -21.25 -6.03
C ASP A 247 55.78 -21.41 -6.35
N ARG A 248 55.16 -20.35 -6.86
CA ARG A 248 53.74 -20.30 -7.19
C ARG A 248 53.36 -21.29 -8.29
N ASP A 249 54.31 -21.68 -9.14
CA ASP A 249 54.11 -22.70 -10.18
C ASP A 249 54.21 -24.14 -9.67
N GLN A 250 54.64 -24.34 -8.41
CA GLN A 250 54.76 -25.66 -7.77
C GLN A 250 53.55 -26.01 -6.89
N VAL A 251 52.61 -25.09 -6.71
CA VAL A 251 51.47 -25.24 -5.81
C VAL A 251 50.15 -24.88 -6.49
N GLU A 252 49.10 -25.61 -6.13
CA GLU A 252 47.71 -25.26 -6.40
C GLU A 252 47.09 -24.71 -5.11
N VAL A 253 46.55 -23.48 -5.18
CA VAL A 253 45.80 -22.89 -4.07
C VAL A 253 44.32 -23.12 -4.32
N VAL A 254 43.76 -24.11 -3.63
CA VAL A 254 42.33 -24.40 -3.67
C VAL A 254 41.65 -23.50 -2.66
N VAL A 255 40.77 -22.62 -3.13
CA VAL A 255 39.86 -21.90 -2.25
C VAL A 255 38.66 -22.78 -2.06
N ASP A 256 38.34 -23.14 -0.80
CA ASP A 256 37.08 -23.77 -0.45
C ASP A 256 35.98 -22.75 -0.74
N ALA A 257 35.56 -22.77 -2.00
CA ALA A 257 34.58 -21.85 -2.50
C ALA A 257 33.30 -22.19 -1.74
N SER A 258 32.77 -21.20 -1.01
CA SER A 258 31.44 -21.24 -0.39
C SER A 258 30.50 -22.09 -1.24
N ALA A 259 29.68 -22.97 -0.64
CA ALA A 259 28.74 -23.85 -1.35
C ALA A 259 27.85 -23.15 -2.42
N LEU A 260 27.83 -21.81 -2.47
CA LEU A 260 27.24 -21.02 -3.54
C LEU A 260 28.04 -20.99 -4.85
N SER A 261 29.35 -21.16 -4.82
CA SER A 261 30.24 -21.19 -5.99
C SER A 261 30.09 -22.51 -6.75
N SER A 262 29.85 -23.60 -6.03
CA SER A 262 29.48 -24.89 -6.60
C SER A 262 28.05 -24.91 -7.17
N ILE A 263 27.14 -24.05 -6.68
CA ILE A 263 25.79 -23.88 -7.29
C ILE A 263 25.87 -23.08 -8.60
N ALA A 264 26.81 -22.14 -8.74
CA ALA A 264 27.01 -21.36 -9.97
C ALA A 264 27.77 -22.12 -11.08
N ALA A 265 28.40 -23.25 -10.76
CA ALA A 265 29.16 -24.08 -11.72
C ALA A 265 28.33 -25.21 -12.38
N TRP A 266 27.00 -25.23 -12.16
CA TRP A 266 26.07 -26.20 -12.75
C TRP A 266 25.23 -25.57 -13.90
N GLU A 267 25.86 -24.77 -14.76
CA GLU A 267 25.38 -24.42 -16.12
C GLU A 267 26.39 -24.94 -17.16
#